data_AF-A0A804N2A2-F1
#
_entry.id   AF-A0A804N2A2-F1
#
_cell.length_a   1.000
_cell.length_b   1.000
_cell.length_c   1.000
_cell.angle_alpha   90.00
_cell.angle_beta   90.00
_cell.angle_gamma   90.00
#
_symmetry.space_group_name_H-M   'P 1'
#
loop_
_entity.id
_entity.type
_entity.pdbx_description
1 polymer ?
#
loop_
_entity_poly.entity_id
_entity_poly.type
_entity_poly.pdbx_seq_one_letter_code
_entity_poly.pdbx_strand_id
1 'polypeptide(L)'
;LCSLQARIAGYALSGGGRGIERVDVSADGGKTWVEARRYQKDNVAYVSDGPQSDKWAWVLFEATLDVPANPEIVVKAVDSAANVQPEKVEDIWNLRGILNTSWHRIKIQRSSCVERSKL
;
A
#
# COMPACT_ATOMS: atom_id res chain seq x y z
N LEU A 1 14.18 21.90 -6.77
CA LEU A 1 13.63 20.57 -7.09
C LEU A 1 12.14 20.63 -6.77
N CYS A 2 11.27 20.51 -7.77
CA CYS A 2 9.84 20.46 -7.50
C CYS A 2 9.52 19.09 -6.88
N SER A 3 9.12 19.08 -5.60
CA SER A 3 8.62 17.87 -4.94
C SER A 3 7.15 17.70 -5.32
N LEU A 4 6.86 16.68 -6.12
CA LEU A 4 5.49 16.29 -6.42
C LEU A 4 4.98 15.48 -5.24
N GLN A 5 3.84 15.87 -4.67
CA GLN A 5 3.16 15.04 -3.68
C GLN A 5 2.09 14.20 -4.36
N ALA A 6 2.09 12.90 -4.07
CA ALA A 6 1.05 11.98 -4.53
C ALA A 6 0.35 11.35 -3.33
N ARG A 7 -0.98 11.25 -3.40
CA ARG A 7 -1.78 10.43 -2.49
C ARG A 7 -1.92 9.03 -3.09
N ILE A 8 -1.35 8.04 -2.42
CA ILE A 8 -1.43 6.63 -2.77
C ILE A 8 -2.48 6.02 -1.83
N ALA A 9 -3.51 5.39 -2.39
CA ALA A 9 -4.56 4.74 -1.62
C ALA A 9 -4.91 3.38 -2.23
N GLY A 10 -5.39 2.46 -1.40
CA GLY A 10 -5.77 1.11 -1.83
C GLY A 10 -6.38 0.29 -0.70
N TYR A 11 -6.37 -1.03 -0.86
CA TYR A 11 -6.87 -1.99 0.12
C TYR A 11 -5.83 -3.09 0.43
N ALA A 12 -5.93 -3.68 1.61
CA ALA A 12 -5.18 -4.86 2.05
C ALA A 12 -6.12 -5.84 2.77
N LEU A 13 -5.83 -7.13 2.72
CA LEU A 13 -6.63 -8.19 3.34
C LEU A 13 -5.76 -9.39 3.67
N SER A 14 -6.04 -10.07 4.79
CA SER A 14 -5.55 -11.42 5.08
C SER A 14 -6.74 -12.35 5.36
N GLY A 15 -6.55 -13.65 5.10
CA GLY A 15 -7.57 -14.66 5.37
C GLY A 15 -7.66 -15.04 6.85
N GLY A 16 -8.69 -15.80 7.22
CA GLY A 16 -8.78 -16.40 8.56
C GLY A 16 -8.96 -15.41 9.72
N GLY A 17 -9.49 -14.21 9.44
CA GLY A 17 -9.82 -13.24 10.47
C GLY A 17 -8.63 -12.42 10.98
N ARG A 18 -7.49 -12.52 10.30
CA ARG A 18 -6.28 -11.76 10.62
C ARG A 18 -6.41 -10.36 10.05
N GLY A 19 -6.26 -9.35 10.91
CA GLY A 19 -6.21 -7.96 10.46
C GLY A 19 -4.89 -7.65 9.74
N ILE A 20 -4.82 -6.46 9.16
CA ILE A 20 -3.60 -5.90 8.58
C ILE A 20 -2.87 -5.06 9.63
N GLU A 21 -1.67 -5.48 10.03
CA GLU A 21 -0.85 -4.79 11.03
C GLU A 21 0.01 -3.67 10.43
N ARG A 22 0.37 -3.75 9.14
CA ARG A 22 1.08 -2.66 8.47
C ARG A 22 0.84 -2.66 6.98
N VAL A 23 0.88 -1.48 6.36
CA VAL A 23 0.98 -1.33 4.91
C VAL A 23 2.15 -0.41 4.62
N ASP A 24 3.11 -0.90 3.84
CA ASP A 24 4.32 -0.18 3.46
C ASP A 24 4.20 0.29 2.01
N VAL A 25 4.44 1.58 1.78
CA VAL A 25 4.40 2.21 0.45
C VAL A 25 5.80 2.76 0.12
N SER A 26 6.28 2.45 -1.07
CA SER A 26 7.55 2.92 -1.63
C SER A 26 7.29 3.76 -2.87
N ALA A 27 8.10 4.79 -3.13
CA ALA A 27 8.14 5.53 -4.40
C ALA A 27 9.37 5.28 -5.26
N ASP A 28 10.32 4.48 -4.78
CA ASP A 28 11.65 4.29 -5.37
C ASP A 28 11.92 2.83 -5.79
N GLY A 29 10.86 2.07 -6.08
CA GLY A 29 10.94 0.68 -6.52
C GLY A 29 11.15 -0.36 -5.40
N GLY A 30 10.98 0.04 -4.14
CA GLY A 30 11.05 -0.83 -2.96
C GLY A 30 12.33 -0.68 -2.14
N LYS A 31 13.07 0.42 -2.32
CA LYS A 31 14.33 0.66 -1.59
C LYS A 31 14.06 1.32 -0.24
N THR A 32 13.12 2.25 -0.18
CA THR A 32 12.67 2.91 1.06
C THR A 32 11.16 2.81 1.19
N TRP A 33 10.67 2.84 2.44
CA TRP A 33 9.27 2.56 2.75
C TRP A 33 8.72 3.61 3.72
N VAL A 34 7.49 4.04 3.47
CA VAL A 34 6.68 4.86 4.37
C VAL A 34 5.47 4.02 4.79
N GLU A 35 5.18 4.00 6.09
CA GLU A 35 3.97 3.33 6.59
C GLU A 35 2.72 4.15 6.22
N ALA A 36 1.75 3.49 5.59
CA ALA A 36 0.47 4.10 5.25
C ALA A 36 -0.48 4.09 6.46
N ARG A 37 -1.31 5.12 6.56
CA ARG A 37 -2.45 5.15 7.48
C ARG A 37 -3.45 4.07 7.07
N ARG A 38 -3.88 3.24 8.02
CA ARG A 38 -4.86 2.17 7.84
C ARG A 38 -6.20 2.53 8.46
N TYR A 39 -7.31 2.14 7.83
CA TYR A 39 -8.65 2.39 8.35
C TYR A 39 -9.70 1.41 7.79
N GLN A 40 -10.82 1.27 8.51
CA GLN A 40 -12.00 0.51 8.08
C GLN A 40 -13.28 1.34 8.16
N LYS A 41 -13.41 2.14 9.22
CA LYS A 41 -14.58 2.98 9.53
C LYS A 41 -14.14 4.42 9.72
N ASP A 42 -14.99 5.36 9.34
CA ASP A 42 -14.77 6.77 9.62
C ASP A 42 -14.81 7.04 11.13
N ASN A 43 -13.92 7.90 11.61
CA ASN A 43 -13.82 8.32 13.02
C ASN A 43 -13.57 7.20 14.05
N VAL A 44 -13.14 6.01 13.62
CA VAL A 44 -12.71 4.91 14.50
C VAL A 44 -11.26 4.57 14.20
N ALA A 45 -10.39 4.67 15.21
CA ALA A 45 -9.01 4.26 15.06
C ALA A 45 -8.94 2.74 14.80
N TYR A 46 -8.34 2.36 13.68
CA TYR A 46 -8.15 0.96 13.34
C TYR A 46 -6.98 0.37 14.13
N VAL A 47 -7.23 -0.76 14.79
CA VAL A 47 -6.25 -1.57 15.51
C VAL A 47 -6.44 -3.01 15.04
N SER A 48 -5.41 -3.65 14.50
CA SER A 48 -5.55 -4.88 13.70
C SER A 48 -6.37 -5.97 14.38
N ASP A 49 -6.00 -6.33 15.60
CA ASP A 49 -6.71 -7.31 16.43
C ASP A 49 -7.56 -6.65 17.54
N GLY A 50 -7.87 -5.37 17.39
CA GLY A 50 -8.67 -4.61 18.35
C GLY A 50 -10.14 -5.03 18.34
N PRO A 51 -10.89 -4.75 19.43
CA PRO A 51 -12.30 -5.13 19.54
C PRO A 51 -13.22 -4.42 18.55
N GLN A 52 -12.78 -3.29 17.96
CA GLN A 52 -13.54 -2.53 16.96
C GLN A 52 -13.19 -2.90 15.51
N SER A 53 -12.20 -3.78 15.32
CA SER A 53 -11.74 -4.24 14.01
C SER A 53 -12.76 -5.20 13.38
N ASP A 54 -13.15 -4.93 12.14
CA ASP A 54 -13.98 -5.84 11.36
C ASP A 54 -13.08 -6.94 10.79
N LYS A 55 -12.84 -7.99 11.59
CA LYS A 55 -11.83 -9.03 11.33
C LYS A 55 -11.95 -9.76 9.98
N TRP A 56 -13.13 -9.76 9.39
CA TRP A 56 -13.43 -10.45 8.12
C TRP A 56 -13.53 -9.49 6.92
N ALA A 57 -13.28 -8.20 7.15
CA ALA A 57 -13.28 -7.18 6.12
C ALA A 57 -11.85 -6.81 5.71
N TRP A 58 -11.73 -6.23 4.52
CA TRP A 58 -10.52 -5.53 4.10
C TRP A 58 -10.17 -4.36 5.01
N VAL A 59 -8.96 -3.84 4.85
CA VAL A 59 -8.45 -2.62 5.47
C VAL A 59 -8.04 -1.67 4.36
N LEU A 60 -8.60 -0.46 4.35
CA LEU A 60 -8.18 0.58 3.43
C LEU A 60 -6.91 1.23 3.93
N PHE A 61 -6.08 1.71 3.02
CA PHE A 61 -4.87 2.44 3.37
C PHE A 61 -4.70 3.70 2.53
N GLU A 62 -4.01 4.69 3.10
CA GLU A 62 -3.57 5.89 2.39
C GLU A 62 -2.20 6.38 2.88
N ALA A 63 -1.38 6.87 1.95
CA ALA A 63 -0.12 7.56 2.23
C ALA A 63 0.05 8.75 1.29
N THR A 64 0.53 9.86 1.81
CA THR A 64 0.99 10.99 0.99
C THR A 64 2.50 11.04 1.07
N LEU A 65 3.15 10.98 -0.09
CA LEU A 65 4.61 11.00 -0.17
C LEU A 65 5.08 11.91 -1.30
N ASP A 66 6.28 12.45 -1.11
CA ASP A 66 7.01 13.10 -2.19
C ASP A 66 7.46 12.02 -3.18
N VAL A 67 7.15 12.23 -4.47
CA VAL A 67 7.47 11.30 -5.55
C VAL A 67 8.48 11.93 -6.51
N PRO A 68 9.44 11.15 -7.04
CA PRO A 68 10.27 11.61 -8.15
C PRO A 68 9.45 11.81 -9.43
N ALA A 69 10.06 12.37 -10.48
CA ALA A 69 9.41 12.62 -11.78
C ALA A 69 8.92 11.35 -12.51
N ASN A 70 9.48 10.19 -12.17
CA ASN A 70 9.07 8.89 -12.72
C ASN A 70 9.06 7.85 -11.58
N PRO A 71 8.08 7.91 -10.67
CA PRO A 71 8.06 7.03 -9.52
C PRO A 71 7.70 5.60 -9.93
N GLU A 72 8.31 4.64 -9.24
CA GLU A 72 7.84 3.27 -9.18
C GLU A 72 7.22 3.06 -7.81
N ILE A 73 5.89 3.17 -7.77
CA ILE A 73 5.10 2.97 -6.56
C ILE A 73 5.05 1.47 -6.28
N VAL A 74 5.45 1.05 -5.09
CA VAL A 74 5.38 -0.34 -4.64
C VAL A 74 4.62 -0.40 -3.33
N VAL A 75 3.70 -1.35 -3.21
CA VAL A 75 2.90 -1.53 -1.99
C VAL A 75 2.94 -2.98 -1.52
N LYS A 76 3.07 -3.17 -0.21
CA LYS A 76 2.96 -4.47 0.46
C LYS A 76 2.30 -4.34 1.83
N ALA A 77 1.66 -5.40 2.29
CA ALA A 77 1.02 -5.49 3.60
C ALA A 77 1.68 -6.55 4.49
N VAL A 78 1.49 -6.39 5.80
CA VAL A 78 1.84 -7.36 6.85
C VAL A 78 0.59 -7.59 7.68
N ASP A 79 0.22 -8.85 7.92
CA ASP A 79 -0.95 -9.19 8.75
C ASP A 79 -0.61 -9.28 10.24
N SER A 80 -1.62 -9.43 11.11
CA SER A 80 -1.41 -9.52 12.56
C SER A 80 -0.63 -10.76 13.03
N ALA A 81 -0.45 -11.76 12.17
CA ALA A 81 0.42 -12.90 12.43
C ALA A 81 1.83 -12.74 11.81
N ALA A 82 2.17 -11.51 11.39
CA ALA A 82 3.44 -11.16 10.75
C ALA A 82 3.71 -11.90 9.43
N ASN A 83 2.67 -12.41 8.75
CA ASN A 83 2.84 -12.90 7.38
C ASN A 83 3.13 -11.73 6.44
N VAL A 84 4.01 -11.96 5.47
CA VAL A 84 4.42 -10.97 4.47
C VAL A 84 4.08 -11.43 3.07
N GLN A 85 3.98 -10.48 2.15
CA GLN A 85 3.80 -10.74 0.73
C GLN A 85 5.15 -11.05 0.04
N PRO A 86 5.20 -11.99 -0.91
CA PRO A 86 6.38 -12.25 -1.72
C PRO A 86 6.69 -11.04 -2.62
N GLU A 87 7.97 -10.81 -2.92
CA GLU A 87 8.37 -9.66 -3.74
C GLU A 87 7.98 -9.86 -5.22
N LYS A 88 8.09 -11.10 -5.71
CA LYS A 88 8.10 -11.44 -7.13
C LYS A 88 7.01 -12.46 -7.45
N VAL A 89 6.44 -12.35 -8.65
CA VAL A 89 5.40 -13.30 -9.12
C VAL A 89 6.01 -14.67 -9.37
N GLU A 90 7.28 -14.71 -9.79
CA GLU A 90 8.03 -15.93 -10.08
C GLU A 90 8.12 -16.88 -8.89
N ASP A 91 8.16 -16.35 -7.67
CA ASP A 91 8.25 -17.13 -6.42
C ASP A 91 6.94 -17.86 -6.07
N ILE A 92 5.81 -17.42 -6.63
CA ILE A 92 4.46 -17.93 -6.32
C ILE A 92 3.65 -18.32 -7.56
N TRP A 93 4.31 -18.39 -8.72
CA TRP A 93 3.64 -18.75 -9.96
C TRP A 93 3.00 -20.14 -9.82
N ASN A 94 1.77 -20.27 -10.30
CA ASN A 94 1.06 -21.54 -10.33
C ASN A 94 0.19 -21.64 -11.57
N LEU A 95 -0.09 -22.88 -11.99
CA LEU A 95 -0.82 -23.18 -13.23
C LEU A 95 -2.19 -22.51 -13.33
N ARG A 96 -2.87 -22.28 -12.21
CA ARG A 96 -4.23 -21.71 -12.17
C ARG A 96 -4.24 -20.18 -12.11
N GLY A 97 -3.10 -19.53 -11.93
CA GLY A 97 -3.01 -18.08 -11.80
C GLY A 97 -3.75 -17.51 -10.59
N ILE A 98 -3.92 -18.31 -9.53
CA ILE A 98 -4.65 -17.91 -8.31
C ILE A 98 -3.70 -17.41 -7.23
N LEU A 99 -4.22 -16.58 -6.32
CA LEU A 99 -3.50 -16.07 -5.15
C LEU A 99 -2.18 -15.38 -5.49
N ASN A 100 -2.15 -14.60 -6.57
CA ASN A 100 -1.01 -13.71 -6.82
C ASN A 100 -1.02 -12.58 -5.78
N THR A 101 -0.21 -12.76 -4.75
CA THR A 101 -0.03 -11.82 -3.64
C THR A 101 1.31 -11.10 -3.71
N SER A 102 1.98 -11.10 -4.85
CA SER A 102 3.23 -10.36 -5.04
C SER A 102 3.06 -8.87 -4.75
N TRP A 103 4.15 -8.17 -4.42
CA TRP A 103 4.11 -6.72 -4.20
C TRP A 103 3.54 -6.03 -5.44
N HIS A 104 2.52 -5.20 -5.24
CA HIS A 104 1.90 -4.49 -6.35
C HIS A 104 2.79 -3.31 -6.75
N ARG A 105 3.11 -3.21 -8.04
CA ARG A 105 4.04 -2.21 -8.60
C ARG A 105 3.36 -1.39 -9.69
N ILE A 106 3.45 -0.06 -9.60
CA ILE A 106 2.90 0.88 -10.58
C ILE A 106 4.01 1.86 -10.99
N LYS A 107 4.35 1.87 -12.29
CA LYS A 107 5.27 2.85 -12.87
C LYS A 107 4.49 4.02 -13.44
N ILE A 108 4.79 5.23 -12.98
CA ILE A 108 4.15 6.44 -13.48
C ILE A 108 5.17 7.18 -14.36
N GLN A 109 4.82 7.42 -15.62
CA GLN A 109 5.67 8.18 -16.54
C GLN A 109 5.33 9.66 -16.50
N ARG A 110 6.36 10.52 -16.47
CA ARG A 110 6.23 11.99 -16.57
C ARG A 110 5.22 12.58 -15.58
N SER A 111 5.46 12.41 -14.29
CA SER A 111 4.75 13.24 -13.31
C SER A 111 5.25 14.69 -13.51
N SER A 112 4.44 15.51 -14.19
CA SER A 112 4.76 16.92 -14.42
C SER A 112 4.30 17.75 -13.21
N CYS A 113 5.17 18.64 -12.75
CA CYS A 113 4.75 19.71 -11.87
C CYS A 113 3.89 20.69 -12.65
N VAL A 114 2.60 20.70 -12.39
CA VAL A 114 1.78 21.86 -12.74
C VAL A 114 2.12 22.94 -11.72
N GLU A 115 3.02 23.87 -12.08
CA GLU A 115 3.20 25.10 -11.33
C GLU A 115 1.82 25.76 -11.18
N ARG A 116 1.35 25.94 -9.93
CA ARG A 116 0.21 26.82 -9.68
C ARG A 116 0.66 28.23 -10.07
N SER A 117 0.26 28.70 -11.24
CA SER A 117 0.29 30.13 -11.53
C SER A 117 -0.52 30.83 -10.44
N LYS A 118 0.11 31.80 -9.76
CA LYS A 118 -0.60 32.69 -8.85
C LYS A 118 -1.67 33.43 -9.66
N LEU A 119 -2.94 33.22 -9.33
CA LEU A 119 -3.99 34.24 -9.49
C LEU A 119 -3.92 35.18 -8.28
#